data_AF-A0A974B8Q2-F1
#
_entry.id   AF-A0A974B8Q2-F1
#
_cell.length_a   1.000
_cell.length_b   1.000
_cell.length_c   1.000
_cell.angle_alpha   90.00
_cell.angle_beta   90.00
_cell.angle_gamma   90.00
#
_symmetry.space_group_name_H-M   'P 1'
#
loop_
_entity.id
_entity.type
_entity.pdbx_description
1 polymer ?
#
loop_
_entity_poly.entity_id
_entity_poly.type
_entity_poly.pdbx_seq_one_letter_code
_entity_poly.pdbx_strand_id
1 'polypeptide(L)'
;AGGNNLCQGTKDHDCKCPSGHRCAEDSCLFCTKVPECAEGEELVRSGKIHYEFRCKPCEVGTYSSVKNGWCQNWTDCGSSGLITVLQGNSTHDSRC
;
A
#
# COMPACT_ATOMS: atom_id res chain seq x y z
N ALA A 1 -4.33 31.24 -3.59
CA ALA A 1 -4.13 30.55 -2.30
C ALA A 1 -5.02 29.31 -2.31
N GLY A 2 -4.45 28.13 -2.57
CA GLY A 2 -5.19 26.89 -2.79
C GLY A 2 -5.62 26.28 -1.46
N GLY A 3 -6.90 26.40 -1.13
CA GLY A 3 -7.50 25.74 0.03
C GLY A 3 -7.59 24.24 -0.22
N ASN A 4 -6.73 23.46 0.42
CA ASN A 4 -6.81 22.00 0.48
C ASN A 4 -7.16 21.57 1.90
N ASN A 5 -8.24 22.15 2.44
CA ASN A 5 -8.73 21.89 3.79
C ASN A 5 -10.03 21.08 3.69
N LEU A 6 -10.02 19.90 3.04
CA LEU A 6 -11.22 19.08 2.86
C LEU A 6 -11.55 18.21 4.10
N CYS A 7 -11.16 18.62 5.30
CA CYS A 7 -11.53 17.97 6.57
C CYS A 7 -11.94 18.98 7.66
N GLN A 8 -12.23 20.24 7.30
CA GLN A 8 -12.62 21.26 8.29
C GLN A 8 -14.13 21.18 8.60
N GLY A 9 -14.53 20.20 9.42
CA GLY A 9 -15.90 20.15 9.97
C GLY A 9 -16.51 18.77 10.23
N THR A 10 -15.85 17.67 9.85
CA THR A 10 -16.37 16.32 10.11
C THR A 10 -15.86 15.82 11.46
N LYS A 11 -16.78 15.66 12.42
CA LYS A 11 -16.52 15.11 13.77
C LYS A 11 -16.37 13.58 13.78
N ASP A 12 -16.08 12.99 12.62
CA ASP A 12 -16.17 11.56 12.40
C ASP A 12 -14.78 10.99 12.12
N HIS A 13 -14.52 9.79 12.64
CA HIS A 13 -13.32 8.98 12.37
C HIS A 13 -13.20 8.57 10.88
N ASP A 14 -14.03 9.12 10.00
CA ASP A 14 -14.30 8.77 8.62
C ASP A 14 -13.89 9.88 7.62
N CYS A 15 -12.92 10.77 7.95
CA CYS A 15 -12.42 11.71 6.94
C CYS A 15 -11.70 10.94 5.81
N LYS A 16 -12.42 10.67 4.73
CA LYS A 16 -11.89 10.03 3.52
C LYS A 16 -11.19 11.10 2.70
N CYS A 17 -9.85 11.16 2.81
CA CYS A 17 -9.05 11.92 1.86
C CYS A 17 -9.42 11.49 0.41
N PRO A 18 -9.42 12.42 -0.56
CA PRO A 18 -9.74 12.09 -1.94
C PRO A 18 -8.79 11.00 -2.47
N SER A 19 -9.21 10.27 -3.50
CA SER A 19 -8.40 9.22 -4.14
C SER A 19 -6.98 9.72 -4.44
N GLY A 20 -5.98 8.93 -4.07
CA GLY A 20 -4.57 9.32 -4.17
C GLY A 20 -4.05 10.21 -3.04
N HIS A 21 -4.82 10.44 -1.97
CA HIS A 21 -4.40 11.13 -0.76
C HIS A 21 -4.68 10.31 0.49
N ARG A 22 -3.86 10.48 1.53
CA ARG A 22 -4.03 9.84 2.84
C ARG A 22 -3.77 10.86 3.95
N CYS A 23 -4.27 10.58 5.16
CA CYS A 23 -4.02 11.43 6.33
C CYS A 23 -2.51 11.62 6.56
N ALA A 24 -2.09 12.84 6.84
CA ALA A 24 -0.70 13.16 7.16
C ALA A 24 -0.34 12.90 8.63
N GLU A 25 -1.32 12.66 9.50
CA GLU A 25 -1.15 12.43 10.94
C GLU A 25 -2.40 11.74 11.53
N ASP A 26 -2.33 11.30 12.79
CA ASP A 26 -3.46 10.65 13.51
C ASP A 26 -4.71 11.55 13.58
N SER A 27 -4.51 12.86 13.73
CA SER A 27 -5.62 13.82 13.78
C SER A 27 -6.28 14.05 12.41
N CYS A 28 -5.67 13.56 11.32
CA CYS A 28 -6.09 13.74 9.92
C CYS A 28 -6.51 15.18 9.57
N LEU A 29 -5.89 16.19 10.21
CA LEU A 29 -6.15 17.60 9.93
C LEU A 29 -5.78 17.98 8.49
N PHE A 30 -4.77 17.32 7.93
CA PHE A 30 -4.28 17.52 6.58
C PHE A 30 -4.18 16.20 5.83
N CYS A 31 -4.60 16.22 4.57
CA CYS A 31 -4.39 15.12 3.63
C CYS A 31 -3.09 15.38 2.84
N THR A 32 -2.23 14.38 2.76
CA THR A 32 -1.04 14.42 1.91
C THR A 32 -1.25 13.52 0.69
N LYS A 33 -0.68 13.93 -0.44
CA LYS A 33 -0.71 13.15 -1.68
C LYS A 33 0.23 11.95 -1.52
N VAL A 34 -0.26 10.77 -1.87
CA VAL A 34 0.57 9.56 -1.86
C VAL A 34 1.07 9.26 -3.28
N PRO A 35 2.31 8.74 -3.42
CA PRO A 35 2.79 8.27 -4.72
C PRO A 35 1.95 7.08 -5.20
N GLU A 36 1.87 6.93 -6.53
CA GLU A 36 1.31 5.73 -7.13
C GLU A 36 2.40 4.67 -7.23
N CYS A 37 2.24 3.55 -6.52
CA CYS A 37 3.21 2.47 -6.51
C CYS A 37 3.01 1.56 -7.72
N ALA A 38 4.12 1.17 -8.34
CA ALA A 38 4.09 0.26 -9.48
C ALA A 38 3.72 -1.16 -9.05
N GLU A 39 3.55 -2.05 -10.03
CA GLU A 39 3.48 -3.49 -9.75
C GLU A 39 4.77 -3.93 -9.05
N GLY A 40 4.60 -4.77 -8.04
CA GLY A 40 5.68 -5.25 -7.17
C GLY A 40 6.22 -4.22 -6.19
N GLU A 41 5.51 -3.12 -6.00
CA GLU A 41 5.72 -2.18 -4.92
C GLU A 41 4.45 -2.03 -4.08
N GLU A 42 4.62 -1.77 -2.80
CA GLU A 42 3.54 -1.44 -1.89
C GLU A 42 3.73 -0.06 -1.27
N LEU A 43 2.60 0.59 -0.95
CA LEU A 43 2.59 1.86 -0.27
C LEU A 43 2.78 1.65 1.23
N VAL A 44 3.98 1.98 1.73
CA VAL A 44 4.29 1.93 3.16
C VAL A 44 4.07 3.29 3.82
N ARG A 45 3.44 3.25 5.01
CA ARG A 45 3.32 4.41 5.91
C ARG A 45 4.42 4.34 6.96
N SER A 46 5.25 5.37 7.01
CA SER A 46 6.31 5.56 8.01
C SER A 46 6.03 6.80 8.87
N GLY A 47 6.68 6.90 10.03
CA GLY A 47 6.52 8.04 10.93
C GLY A 47 5.39 7.86 11.96
N LYS A 48 5.58 8.44 13.15
CA LYS A 48 4.69 8.26 14.32
C LYS A 48 3.74 9.43 14.55
N ILE A 49 4.22 10.66 14.33
CA ILE A 49 3.44 11.89 14.54
C ILE A 49 2.99 12.41 13.18
N HIS A 50 3.96 12.58 12.26
CA HIS A 50 3.69 12.85 10.86
C HIS A 50 3.94 11.59 10.05
N TYR A 51 2.94 11.21 9.28
CA TYR A 51 2.98 10.08 8.38
C TYR A 51 3.63 10.47 7.06
N GLU A 52 4.52 9.60 6.61
CA GLU A 52 5.20 9.69 5.35
C GLU A 52 4.88 8.46 4.52
N PHE A 53 4.53 8.67 3.25
CA PHE A 53 4.16 7.60 2.35
C PHE A 53 5.22 7.42 1.28
N ARG A 54 5.74 6.20 1.14
CA ARG A 54 6.72 5.84 0.12
C ARG A 54 6.33 4.51 -0.51
N CYS A 55 6.73 4.30 -1.75
CA CYS A 55 6.64 2.99 -2.37
C CYS A 55 7.88 2.19 -1.98
N LYS A 56 7.67 0.98 -1.49
CA LYS A 56 8.72 0.02 -1.18
C LYS A 56 8.53 -1.21 -2.06
N PRO A 57 9.60 -1.78 -2.64
CA PRO A 57 9.49 -3.04 -3.37
C PRO A 57 9.06 -4.18 -2.44
N CYS A 58 8.26 -5.09 -2.97
CA CYS A 58 7.86 -6.31 -2.26
C CYS A 58 9.10 -7.13 -1.86
N GLU A 59 9.09 -7.62 -0.63
CA GLU A 59 10.17 -8.48 -0.12
C GLU A 59 10.12 -9.85 -0.79
N VAL A 60 11.26 -10.54 -0.82
CA VAL A 60 11.35 -11.90 -1.35
C VAL A 60 10.40 -12.80 -0.57
N GLY A 61 9.54 -13.52 -1.29
CA GLY A 61 8.42 -14.26 -0.68
C GLY A 61 7.08 -13.55 -0.80
N THR A 62 7.04 -12.32 -1.31
CA THR A 62 5.81 -11.57 -1.57
C THR A 62 5.77 -10.98 -2.98
N TYR A 63 4.55 -10.72 -3.47
CA TYR A 63 4.31 -10.16 -4.79
C TYR A 63 3.14 -9.16 -4.78
N SER A 64 3.12 -8.26 -5.76
CA SER A 64 1.96 -7.42 -6.05
C SER A 64 1.77 -7.28 -7.55
N SER A 65 0.70 -7.87 -8.09
CA SER A 65 0.40 -7.88 -9.53
C SER A 65 -0.42 -6.68 -9.98
N VAL A 66 -0.78 -5.77 -9.07
CA VAL A 66 -1.63 -4.61 -9.35
C VAL A 66 -0.95 -3.33 -8.88
N LYS A 67 -1.14 -2.24 -9.62
CA LYS A 67 -0.69 -0.90 -9.20
C LYS A 67 -1.39 -0.47 -7.92
N ASN A 68 -0.65 0.18 -7.03
CA ASN A 68 -1.11 0.52 -5.68
C ASN A 68 -1.62 -0.70 -4.88
N GLY A 69 -1.17 -1.89 -5.25
CA GLY A 69 -1.42 -3.11 -4.52
C GLY A 69 -0.65 -3.16 -3.21
N TRP A 70 -1.02 -4.14 -2.39
CA TRP A 70 -0.28 -4.56 -1.22
C TRP A 70 0.53 -5.79 -1.59
N CYS A 71 1.66 -6.01 -0.94
CA CYS A 71 2.45 -7.21 -1.16
C CYS A 71 1.75 -8.40 -0.48
N GLN A 72 1.40 -9.40 -1.28
CA GLN A 72 0.80 -10.65 -0.84
C GLN A 72 1.86 -11.74 -0.81
N ASN A 73 1.74 -12.70 0.11
CA ASN A 73 2.68 -13.82 0.15
C ASN A 73 2.55 -14.70 -1.10
N TRP A 74 3.67 -15.22 -1.58
CA TRP A 74 3.69 -16.22 -2.63
C TRP A 74 2.90 -17.46 -2.19
N THR A 75 2.22 -18.09 -3.14
CA THR A 75 1.54 -19.36 -2.94
C THR A 75 2.54 -20.44 -2.53
N ASP A 76 2.34 -21.00 -1.33
CA ASP A 76 3.12 -22.15 -0.85
C ASP A 76 2.56 -23.45 -1.42
N CYS A 77 3.17 -23.91 -2.51
CA CYS A 77 2.85 -25.18 -3.15
C CYS A 77 3.09 -26.37 -2.23
N GLY A 78 4.11 -26.31 -1.36
CA GLY A 78 4.49 -27.40 -0.46
C GLY A 78 3.44 -27.67 0.60
N SER A 79 2.82 -26.60 1.13
CA SER A 79 1.65 -26.71 2.02
C SER A 79 0.45 -27.42 1.37
N SER A 80 0.38 -27.42 0.04
CA SER A 80 -0.65 -28.12 -0.75
C SER A 80 -0.20 -29.48 -1.31
N GLY A 81 1.00 -29.95 -0.98
CA GLY A 81 1.59 -31.18 -1.53
C GLY A 81 1.96 -31.08 -3.01
N LEU A 82 2.04 -29.87 -3.56
CA LEU A 82 2.44 -29.58 -4.94
C LEU A 82 3.91 -29.10 -4.97
N ILE A 83 4.52 -29.18 -6.15
CA ILE A 83 5.87 -28.69 -6.38
C ILE A 83 5.76 -27.32 -7.08
N THR A 84 6.55 -26.35 -6.63
CA THR A 84 6.64 -25.05 -7.30
C THR A 84 7.28 -25.21 -8.68
N VAL A 85 6.48 -25.02 -9.73
CA VAL A 85 6.92 -25.07 -11.14
C VAL A 85 7.58 -23.75 -11.55
N LEU A 86 7.03 -22.63 -11.08
CA LEU A 86 7.58 -21.30 -11.33
C LEU A 86 7.66 -20.55 -10.00
N GLN A 87 8.86 -20.10 -9.64
CA GLN A 87 9.03 -19.26 -8.46
C GLN A 87 8.43 -17.88 -8.72
N GLY A 88 7.69 -17.37 -7.73
CA GLY A 88 7.16 -16.01 -7.75
C GLY A 88 8.29 -14.97 -7.77
N ASN A 89 7.95 -13.73 -8.09
CA ASN A 89 8.83 -12.58 -7.99
C ASN A 89 8.07 -11.43 -7.32
N SER A 90 8.61 -10.20 -7.34
CA SER A 90 7.91 -9.07 -6.75
C SER A 90 6.60 -8.73 -7.44
N THR A 91 6.39 -9.10 -8.71
CA THR A 91 5.20 -8.73 -9.50
C THR A 91 4.23 -9.90 -9.75
N HIS A 92 4.68 -11.14 -9.58
CA HIS A 92 3.93 -12.35 -9.92
C HIS A 92 4.01 -13.39 -8.81
N ASP A 93 2.93 -14.13 -8.65
CA ASP A 93 2.84 -15.24 -7.71
C ASP A 93 3.69 -16.45 -8.16
N SER A 94 4.00 -17.32 -7.20
CA SER A 94 4.50 -18.67 -7.51
C SER A 94 3.40 -19.52 -8.16
N ARG A 95 3.82 -20.39 -9.08
CA ARG A 95 2.92 -21.37 -9.71
C ARG A 95 3.27 -22.78 -9.29
N CYS A 96 2.24 -23.46 -8.85
CA CYS A 96 2.13 -24.91 -8.76
C CYS A 96 1.34 -25.39 -10.01
#